data_AF-A0A955CSY5-F1
#
_entry.id   AF-A0A955CSY5-F1
#
_cell.length_a   1.000
_cell.length_b   1.000
_cell.length_c   1.000
_cell.angle_alpha   90.00
_cell.angle_beta   90.00
_cell.angle_gamma   90.00
#
_symmetry.space_group_name_H-M   'P 1'
#
loop_
_entity.id
_entity.type
_entity.pdbx_description
1 polymer ?
#
loop_
_entity_poly.entity_id
_entity_poly.type
_entity_poly.pdbx_seq_one_letter_code
_entity_poly.pdbx_strand_id
1 'polypeptide(L)'
;MIDSLGLIGSPTTSQVQSARVQVPSGAASFVDSLKRNIEHVDEMQQGAALAQEELMSGMRDDVEGVMIETQKADTAFRMLLALRNKLVEAYQELQQLRV
;
A
#
# COMPACT_ATOMS: atom_id res chain seq x y z
N MET A 1 -62.09 41.88 16.34
CA MET A 1 -62.22 40.45 16.70
C MET A 1 -60.93 39.75 16.30
N ILE A 2 -60.21 39.21 17.29
CA ILE A 2 -59.25 38.09 17.26
C ILE A 2 -58.09 38.18 16.26
N ASP A 3 -56.88 38.59 16.65
CA ASP A 3 -55.81 37.82 17.33
C ASP A 3 -55.23 36.68 16.47
N SER A 4 -53.92 36.75 16.21
CA SER A 4 -52.97 35.63 16.25
C SER A 4 -51.58 36.15 15.89
N LEU A 5 -50.90 36.66 16.92
CA LEU A 5 -49.47 36.90 16.98
C LEU A 5 -48.69 35.65 16.51
N GLY A 6 -47.95 35.79 15.42
CA GLY A 6 -46.93 34.83 14.99
C GLY A 6 -45.63 35.06 15.76
N LEU A 7 -45.56 34.41 16.92
CA LEU A 7 -44.48 34.33 17.89
C LEU A 7 -43.14 33.88 17.26
N ILE A 8 -42.12 34.72 17.41
CA ILE A 8 -40.76 34.43 17.91
C ILE A 8 -40.13 33.08 17.49
N GLY A 9 -39.05 33.19 16.71
CA GLY A 9 -37.74 32.58 16.97
C GLY A 9 -37.68 31.15 17.51
N SER A 10 -37.15 30.26 16.67
CA SER A 10 -36.24 29.20 17.13
C SER A 10 -35.16 28.99 16.07
N PRO A 11 -33.87 29.05 16.44
CA PRO A 11 -32.77 28.85 15.51
C PRO A 11 -32.77 27.38 15.10
N THR A 12 -33.00 27.10 13.81
CA THR A 12 -32.75 25.75 13.33
C THR A 12 -31.25 25.51 13.40
N THR A 13 -30.91 24.58 14.27
CA THR A 13 -29.59 24.09 14.62
C THR A 13 -28.78 23.81 13.36
N SER A 14 -27.69 24.55 13.18
CA SER A 14 -26.59 24.16 12.31
C SER A 14 -26.11 22.78 12.76
N GLN A 15 -26.52 21.74 12.02
CA GLN A 15 -25.97 20.41 12.18
C GLN A 15 -24.47 20.52 11.89
N VAL A 16 -23.66 20.43 12.94
CA VAL A 16 -22.23 20.19 12.85
C VAL A 16 -22.09 18.82 12.22
N GLN A 17 -22.03 18.82 10.89
CA GLN A 17 -21.71 17.66 10.07
C GLN A 17 -20.33 17.22 10.54
N SER A 18 -20.32 16.15 11.34
CA SER A 18 -19.10 15.56 11.85
C SER A 18 -18.26 15.23 10.62
N ALA A 19 -17.15 15.94 10.46
CA ALA A 19 -16.21 15.70 9.38
C ALA A 19 -15.66 14.29 9.56
N ARG A 20 -16.36 13.33 8.95
CA ARG A 20 -15.87 11.97 8.80
C ARG A 20 -14.61 12.11 7.96
N VAL A 21 -13.46 11.88 8.57
CA VAL A 21 -12.18 11.78 7.87
C VAL A 21 -12.37 10.66 6.84
N GLN A 22 -12.70 11.04 5.61
CA GLN A 22 -12.74 10.14 4.48
C GLN A 22 -11.28 9.83 4.18
N VAL A 23 -10.85 8.62 4.56
CA VAL A 23 -9.63 8.05 4.02
C VAL A 23 -9.80 8.05 2.51
N PRO A 24 -8.98 8.79 1.74
CA PRO A 24 -9.16 8.85 0.30
C PRO A 24 -9.06 7.43 -0.26
N SER A 25 -9.99 7.05 -1.14
CA SER A 25 -10.10 5.69 -1.69
C SER A 25 -8.80 5.18 -2.35
N GLY A 26 -7.87 6.08 -2.70
CA GLY A 26 -6.54 5.76 -3.22
C GLY A 26 -5.55 5.20 -2.20
N ALA A 27 -5.71 5.46 -0.89
CA ALA A 27 -4.80 4.93 0.12
C ALA A 27 -4.95 3.41 0.30
N ALA A 28 -6.19 2.92 0.28
CA ALA A 28 -6.47 1.48 0.27
C ALA A 28 -5.91 0.81 -0.99
N SER A 29 -6.11 1.42 -2.16
CA SER A 29 -5.61 0.86 -3.43
C SER A 29 -4.09 0.80 -3.51
N PHE A 30 -3.39 1.76 -2.90
CA PHE A 30 -1.93 1.72 -2.80
C PHE A 30 -1.45 0.57 -1.92
N VAL A 31 -2.02 0.40 -0.72
CA VAL A 31 -1.65 -0.70 0.20
C VAL A 31 -1.92 -2.06 -0.46
N ASP A 32 -3.05 -2.22 -1.13
CA ASP A 32 -3.36 -3.46 -1.83
C ASP A 32 -2.41 -3.72 -3.00
N SER A 33 -2.03 -2.67 -3.75
CA SER A 33 -1.02 -2.79 -4.80
C SER A 33 0.34 -3.16 -4.24
N LEU A 34 0.75 -2.55 -3.13
CA LEU A 34 2.00 -2.86 -2.46
C LEU A 34 2.03 -4.31 -1.98
N LYS A 35 0.95 -4.80 -1.35
CA LYS A 35 0.84 -6.21 -0.93
C LYS A 35 1.02 -7.16 -2.11
N ARG A 36 0.31 -6.92 -3.22
CA ARG A 36 0.47 -7.72 -4.45
C ARG A 36 1.90 -7.71 -4.98
N ASN A 37 2.59 -6.57 -4.92
CA ASN A 37 3.99 -6.50 -5.37
C ASN A 37 4.92 -7.28 -4.42
N ILE A 38 4.66 -7.29 -3.11
CA ILE A 38 5.43 -8.10 -2.16
C ILE A 38 5.26 -9.59 -2.47
N GLU A 39 4.01 -10.04 -2.66
CA GLU A 39 3.69 -11.41 -3.08
C GLU A 39 4.40 -11.76 -4.40
N HIS A 40 4.36 -10.86 -5.37
CA HIS A 40 5.01 -11.08 -6.66
C HIS A 40 6.54 -11.25 -6.54
N VAL A 41 7.21 -10.47 -5.68
CA VAL A 41 8.65 -10.62 -5.47
C VAL A 41 8.99 -11.92 -4.73
N ASP A 42 8.10 -12.40 -3.85
CA ASP A 42 8.25 -13.71 -3.23
C ASP A 42 8.16 -14.83 -4.28
N GLU A 43 7.18 -14.76 -5.18
CA GLU A 43 7.05 -15.68 -6.32
C GLU A 43 8.30 -15.66 -7.22
N MET A 44 8.85 -14.46 -7.51
CA MET A 44 10.08 -14.32 -8.29
C MET A 44 11.29 -14.97 -7.60
N GLN A 45 11.41 -14.84 -6.28
CA GLN A 45 12.48 -15.48 -5.51
C GLN A 45 12.36 -17.01 -5.54
N GLN A 46 11.14 -17.54 -5.35
CA GLN A 46 10.89 -18.98 -5.44
C GLN A 46 11.17 -19.51 -6.84
N GLY A 47 10.73 -18.80 -7.89
CA GLY A 47 10.99 -19.15 -9.28
C GLY A 47 12.48 -19.16 -9.62
N ALA A 48 13.24 -18.17 -9.12
CA ALA A 48 14.69 -18.14 -9.29
C ALA A 48 15.39 -19.31 -8.58
N ALA A 49 14.95 -19.66 -7.37
CA ALA A 49 15.50 -20.80 -6.63
C ALA A 49 15.24 -22.14 -7.34
N LEU A 50 14.03 -22.34 -7.84
CA LEU A 50 13.68 -23.52 -8.64
C LEU A 50 14.50 -23.58 -9.93
N ALA A 51 14.63 -22.46 -10.64
CA ALA A 51 15.40 -22.38 -11.87
C ALA A 51 16.89 -22.68 -11.63
N GLN A 52 17.46 -22.25 -10.49
CA GLN A 52 18.81 -22.63 -10.08
C GLN A 52 18.92 -24.13 -9.79
N GLU A 53 17.95 -24.71 -9.09
CA GLU A 53 17.95 -26.15 -8.78
C GLU A 53 17.87 -26.99 -10.07
N GLU A 54 16.98 -26.64 -11.00
CA GLU A 54 16.84 -27.29 -12.31
C GLU A 54 18.12 -27.20 -13.16
N LEU A 55 18.82 -26.07 -13.07
CA LEU A 55 20.10 -25.86 -13.75
C LEU A 55 21.18 -26.77 -13.17
N MET A 56 21.27 -26.84 -11.84
CA MET A 56 22.26 -27.66 -11.14
C MET A 56 21.99 -29.16 -11.31
N SER A 57 20.72 -29.56 -11.44
CA SER A 57 20.32 -30.95 -11.69
C SER A 57 20.43 -31.35 -13.17
N GLY A 58 20.77 -30.43 -14.07
CA GLY A 58 20.83 -30.67 -15.51
C GLY A 58 19.47 -30.87 -16.17
N MET A 59 18.37 -30.51 -15.50
CA MET A 59 17.01 -30.51 -16.09
C MET A 59 16.80 -29.31 -17.02
N ARG A 60 17.65 -28.29 -16.87
CA ARG A 60 17.64 -27.06 -17.65
C ARG A 60 19.09 -26.72 -18.04
N ASP A 61 19.32 -26.44 -19.32
CA ASP A 61 20.64 -26.01 -19.86
C ASP A 61 20.71 -24.50 -20.12
N ASP A 62 19.63 -23.78 -19.81
CA ASP A 62 19.49 -22.34 -20.01
C ASP A 62 20.04 -21.55 -18.81
N VAL A 63 21.38 -21.48 -18.73
CA VAL A 63 22.09 -20.72 -17.68
C VAL A 63 21.76 -19.22 -17.76
N GLU A 64 21.64 -18.68 -18.97
CA GLU A 64 21.39 -17.25 -19.23
C GLU A 64 20.02 -16.82 -18.69
N GLY A 65 18.97 -17.59 -18.98
CA GLY A 65 17.64 -17.32 -18.45
C GLY A 65 17.57 -17.43 -16.93
N VAL A 66 18.22 -18.44 -16.32
CA VAL A 66 18.29 -18.57 -14.86
C VAL A 66 18.97 -17.38 -14.21
N MET A 67 20.09 -16.90 -14.79
CA MET A 67 20.78 -15.70 -14.31
C MET A 67 19.91 -14.45 -14.43
N ILE A 68 19.18 -14.29 -15.54
CA ILE A 68 18.28 -13.15 -15.74
C ILE A 68 17.14 -13.17 -14.71
N GLU A 69 16.48 -14.31 -14.51
CA GLU A 69 15.40 -14.42 -13.52
C GLU A 69 15.91 -14.15 -12.10
N THR A 70 17.10 -14.65 -11.77
CA THR A 70 17.75 -14.35 -10.48
C THR A 70 18.05 -12.86 -10.32
N GLN A 71 18.57 -12.19 -11.35
CA GLN A 71 18.84 -10.75 -11.31
C GLN A 71 17.57 -9.91 -11.19
N LYS A 72 16.48 -10.32 -11.85
CA LYS A 72 15.18 -9.67 -11.72
C LYS A 72 14.67 -9.78 -10.28
N ALA A 73 14.71 -10.97 -9.70
CA ALA A 73 14.29 -11.21 -8.32
C ALA A 73 15.11 -10.37 -7.32
N ASP A 74 16.44 -10.34 -7.45
CA ASP A 74 17.32 -9.54 -6.59
C ASP A 74 17.02 -8.03 -6.71
N THR A 75 16.84 -7.53 -7.95
CA THR A 75 16.52 -6.12 -8.18
C THR A 75 15.18 -5.74 -7.56
N ALA A 76 14.15 -6.57 -7.76
CA ALA A 76 12.83 -6.31 -7.22
C ALA A 76 12.82 -6.36 -5.68
N PHE A 77 13.58 -7.28 -5.09
CA PHE A 77 13.78 -7.35 -3.64
C PHE A 77 14.46 -6.10 -3.07
N ARG A 78 15.52 -5.61 -3.71
CA ARG A 78 16.19 -4.35 -3.31
C ARG A 78 15.24 -3.17 -3.34
N MET A 79 14.38 -3.08 -4.35
CA MET A 79 13.35 -2.04 -4.43
C MET A 79 12.35 -2.14 -3.27
N LEU A 80 11.90 -3.34 -2.92
CA LEU A 80 11.02 -3.55 -1.76
C LEU A 80 11.67 -3.14 -0.44
N LEU A 81 12.97 -3.44 -0.26
CA LEU A 81 13.71 -2.98 0.93
C LEU A 81 13.78 -1.46 1.01
N ALA A 82 14.05 -0.79 -0.12
CA ALA A 82 14.04 0.68 -0.18
C ALA A 82 12.67 1.25 0.19
N LEU A 83 11.60 0.63 -0.32
CA LEU A 83 10.23 1.04 0.00
C LEU A 83 9.88 0.78 1.46
N ARG A 84 10.28 -0.37 2.03
CA ARG A 84 10.12 -0.66 3.47
C ARG A 84 10.75 0.44 4.31
N ASN A 85 11.96 0.85 3.99
CA ASN A 85 12.65 1.93 4.70
C ASN A 85 11.87 3.25 4.61
N LYS A 86 11.38 3.60 3.42
CA LYS A 86 10.58 4.81 3.21
C LYS A 86 9.25 4.81 3.97
N LEU A 87 8.60 3.66 4.08
CA LEU A 87 7.36 3.54 4.86
C LEU A 87 7.61 3.69 6.36
N VAL A 88 8.73 3.16 6.87
CA VAL A 88 9.15 3.35 8.27
C VAL A 88 9.46 4.82 8.53
N GLU A 89 10.20 5.48 7.64
CA GLU A 89 10.48 6.93 7.72
C GLU A 89 9.18 7.74 7.74
N ALA A 90 8.25 7.48 6.82
CA ALA A 90 6.97 8.18 6.76
C ALA A 90 6.13 7.98 8.04
N TYR A 91 6.17 6.77 8.63
CA TYR A 91 5.52 6.51 9.91
C TYR A 91 6.15 7.34 11.05
N GLN A 92 7.49 7.41 11.10
CA GLN A 92 8.21 8.20 12.10
C GLN A 92 7.92 9.71 11.94
N GLU A 93 7.85 10.22 10.71
CA GLU A 93 7.53 11.62 10.43
C GLU A 93 6.12 11.99 10.91
N LEU A 94 5.13 11.12 10.69
CA LEU A 94 3.78 11.31 11.22
C LEU A 94 3.71 11.32 12.75
N GLN A 95 4.60 10.58 13.43
CA GLN A 95 4.69 10.63 14.90
C GLN A 95 5.31 11.95 15.38
N GLN A 96 6.33 12.47 14.69
CA GLN A 96 6.96 13.75 15.02
C GLN A 96 6.04 14.95 14.82
N LEU A 97 5.13 14.90 13.83
CA LEU A 97 4.11 15.94 13.65
C LEU A 97 3.01 15.95 14.72
N ARG A 98 2.87 14.87 15.50
CA ARG A 98 1.80 14.69 16.50
C ARG A 98 2.23 14.99 17.94
N VAL A 99 3.50 15.33 18.16
CA VAL A 99 4.02 15.84 19.45
C VAL A 99 4.09 17.36 19.42
#